data_AF-A0A8H8TWM7-F1
#
_entry.id   AF-A0A8H8TWM7-F1
#
_cell.length_a   1.000
_cell.length_b   1.000
_cell.length_c   1.000
_cell.angle_alpha   90.00
_cell.angle_beta   90.00
_cell.angle_gamma   90.00
#
_symmetry.space_group_name_H-M   'P 1'
#
loop_
_entity.id
_entity.type
_entity.pdbx_description
1 polymer ?
#
loop_
_entity_poly.entity_id
_entity_poly.type
_entity_poly.pdbx_seq_one_letter_code
_entity_poly.pdbx_strand_id
1 'polypeptide(L)' 'MRIFKSHPLLKLVNSYLIDSPQPSNLSVTLAMHYNPSVLEAFNSVEHIMRDYIYTLEEVYITGLTELLEL' A
#
# COMPACT_ATOMS: atom_id res chain seq x y z
N MET A 1 -6.16 -19.58 -1.39
CA MET A 1 -6.40 -18.18 -1.00
C MET A 1 -7.83 -17.99 -0.50
N ARG A 2 -8.15 -18.28 0.77
CA ARG A 2 -9.53 -18.16 1.27
C ARG A 2 -9.64 -17.53 2.67
N ILE A 3 -8.53 -17.02 3.22
CA ILE A 3 -8.46 -16.43 4.57
C ILE A 3 -8.47 -14.89 4.49
N PHE A 4 -7.79 -14.30 3.49
CA PHE A 4 -7.71 -12.85 3.30
C PHE A 4 -9.01 -12.19 2.80
N LYS A 5 -9.94 -12.95 2.20
CA LYS A 5 -11.18 -12.40 1.61
C LYS A 5 -12.39 -12.46 2.55
N SER A 6 -12.26 -13.09 3.71
CA SER A 6 -13.36 -13.40 4.63
C SER A 6 -13.49 -12.40 5.77
N HIS A 7 -12.37 -11.83 6.25
CA HIS A 7 -12.36 -10.84 7.32
C HIS A 7 -12.47 -9.41 6.76
N PRO A 8 -13.39 -8.55 7.26
CA PRO A 8 -13.64 -7.21 6.70
C PRO A 8 -12.38 -6.33 6.55
N LEU A 9 -11.51 -6.33 7.58
CA LEU A 9 -10.27 -5.56 7.57
C LEU A 9 -9.23 -6.13 6.59
N LEU A 10 -9.08 -7.45 6.56
CA LEU A 10 -8.15 -8.13 5.64
C LEU A 10 -8.60 -8.01 4.17
N LYS A 11 -9.90 -7.86 3.93
CA LYS A 11 -10.46 -7.63 2.60
C LYS A 11 -10.14 -6.22 2.06
N LEU A 12 -10.14 -5.22 2.94
CA LEU A 12 -9.73 -3.84 2.63
C LEU A 12 -8.22 -3.78 2.30
N VAL A 13 -7.41 -4.43 3.12
CA VAL A 13 -5.97 -4.62 2.85
C VAL A 13 -5.75 -5.32 1.51
N ASN A 14 -6.51 -6.39 1.22
CA ASN A 14 -6.38 -7.10 -0.05
C ASN A 14 -6.77 -6.25 -1.27
N SER A 15 -7.82 -5.42 -1.18
CA SER A 15 -8.23 -4.58 -2.33
C SER A 15 -7.28 -3.42 -2.59
N TYR A 16 -6.69 -2.84 -1.54
CA TYR A 16 -5.79 -1.69 -1.67
C TYR A 16 -4.33 -2.07 -1.90
N LEU A 17 -3.87 -3.22 -1.42
CA LEU A 17 -2.43 -3.57 -1.44
C LEU A 17 -2.08 -4.74 -2.36
N ILE A 18 -3.04 -5.64 -2.67
CA ILE A 18 -2.76 -6.87 -3.44
C ILE A 18 -3.45 -6.85 -4.81
N ASP A 19 -4.74 -6.53 -4.85
CA ASP A 19 -5.53 -6.55 -6.09
C ASP A 19 -5.44 -5.21 -6.86
N SER A 20 -4.85 -4.17 -6.26
CA SER A 20 -4.66 -2.86 -6.90
C SER A 20 -3.57 -2.96 -7.98
N PRO A 21 -3.79 -2.45 -9.21
CA PRO A 21 -2.79 -2.44 -10.28
C PRO A 21 -1.71 -1.42 -9.93
N GLN A 22 -0.74 -1.85 -9.14
CA GLN A 22 0.33 -1.01 -8.64
C GLN A 22 1.71 -1.50 -9.08
N PRO A 23 2.71 -0.60 -9.11
CA PRO A 23 4.09 -1.01 -9.30
C PRO A 23 4.50 -2.04 -8.24
N SER A 24 5.20 -3.09 -8.66
CA SER A 24 5.60 -4.28 -7.90
C SER A 24 6.39 -4.00 -6.60
N ASN A 25 6.78 -2.75 -6.35
CA ASN A 25 7.58 -2.32 -5.21
C ASN A 25 6.83 -2.35 -3.87
N LEU A 26 5.48 -2.25 -3.87
CA LEU A 26 4.71 -2.26 -2.63
C LEU A 26 4.70 -3.63 -1.93
N SER A 27 4.70 -4.71 -2.72
CA SER A 27 4.80 -6.09 -2.22
C SER A 27 6.12 -6.32 -1.46
N VAL A 28 7.21 -5.70 -1.93
CA VAL A 28 8.52 -5.74 -1.27
C VAL A 28 8.52 -4.92 0.02
N THR A 29 7.88 -3.74 0.04
CA THR A 29 7.77 -2.91 1.25
C THR A 29 6.95 -3.59 2.35
N LEU A 30 5.83 -4.23 1.97
CA LEU A 30 5.05 -5.08 2.88
C LEU A 30 5.89 -6.23 3.43
N ALA A 31 6.71 -6.89 2.61
CA ALA A 31 7.55 -7.97 3.08
C ALA A 31 8.68 -7.51 4.03
N MET A 32 9.19 -6.28 3.87
CA MET A 32 10.30 -5.77 4.70
C MET A 32 9.85 -5.03 5.98
N HIS A 33 8.67 -4.40 5.98
CA HIS A 33 8.21 -3.56 7.09
C HIS A 33 6.99 -4.12 7.86
N TYR A 34 6.43 -5.25 7.43
CA TYR A 34 5.35 -5.91 8.16
C TYR A 34 5.86 -6.58 9.44
N ASN A 35 5.30 -6.19 10.59
CA ASN A 35 5.56 -6.87 11.86
C ASN A 35 4.43 -7.88 12.15
N PRO A 36 4.72 -9.20 12.24
CA PRO A 36 3.70 -10.21 12.53
C PRO A 36 3.18 -10.19 13.98
N SER A 37 3.78 -9.38 14.89
CA SER A 37 3.30 -9.23 16.26
C SER A 37 1.88 -8.67 16.31
N VAL A 38 0.96 -9.33 17.00
CA VAL A 38 -0.46 -8.91 17.12
C VAL A 38 -0.60 -7.49 17.69
N LEU A 39 0.34 -7.06 18.52
CA LEU A 39 0.34 -5.73 19.13
C LEU A 39 0.73 -4.61 18.15
N GLU A 40 1.58 -4.91 17.17
CA GLU A 40 2.16 -3.90 16.25
C GLU A 40 1.72 -4.09 14.80
N ALA A 41 1.06 -5.19 14.47
CA ALA A 41 0.62 -5.50 13.12
C ALA A 41 -0.24 -4.35 12.54
N PHE A 42 -1.15 -3.79 13.35
CA PHE A 42 -1.97 -2.67 12.92
C PHE A 42 -1.16 -1.40 12.63
N ASN A 43 -0.23 -1.05 13.53
CA ASN A 43 0.62 0.13 13.36
C ASN A 43 1.56 -0.01 12.16
N SER A 44 2.09 -1.20 11.91
CA SER A 44 2.93 -1.47 10.74
C SER A 44 2.15 -1.33 9.43
N VAL A 45 0.89 -1.79 9.39
CA VAL A 45 0.01 -1.61 8.22
C VAL A 45 -0.38 -0.14 8.05
N GLU A 46 -0.67 0.60 9.11
CA GLU A 46 -1.02 2.02 9.04
C GLU A 46 0.14 2.87 8.51
N HIS A 47 1.35 2.62 9.00
CA HIS A 47 2.56 3.27 8.52
C HIS A 47 2.79 3.00 7.02
N ILE A 48 2.68 1.75 6.57
CA ILE A 48 2.83 1.38 5.16
C ILE A 48 1.75 2.05 4.29
N MET A 49 0.52 2.14 4.79
CA MET A 49 -0.59 2.80 4.09
C MET A 49 -0.37 4.32 3.95
N ARG A 50 0.26 4.97 4.93
CA ARG A 50 0.62 6.39 4.81
C ARG A 50 1.71 6.61 3.77
N ASP A 51 2.79 5.86 3.83
CA ASP A 51 3.90 5.98 2.89
C ASP A 51 3.43 5.70 1.45
N TYR A 52 2.45 4.81 1.31
CA TYR A 52 1.79 4.55 0.05
C TYR A 52 1.00 5.75 -0.50
N ILE A 53 0.24 6.45 0.34
CA ILE A 53 -0.52 7.63 -0.10
C ILE A 53 0.44 8.74 -0.55
N TYR A 54 1.53 8.97 0.19
CA TYR A 54 2.54 9.98 -0.18
C TYR A 54 3.22 9.67 -1.51
N THR A 55 3.57 8.40 -1.75
CA THR A 55 4.21 7.99 -3.02
C THR A 55 3.26 8.13 -4.21
N LEU A 56 1.95 7.87 -4.06
CA LEU A 56 0.98 8.15 -5.12
C LEU A 56 0.83 9.64 -5.40
N GLU A 57 0.80 10.47 -4.36
CA GLU A 57 0.73 11.92 -4.50
C GLU A 57 1.97 12.46 -5.22
N GLU A 58 3.16 12.00 -4.86
CA GLU A 58 4.41 12.39 -5.56
C GLU A 58 4.41 12.01 -7.03
N VAL A 59 3.99 10.79 -7.39
CA VAL A 59 3.91 10.35 -8.80
C VAL A 59 2.90 11.20 -9.59
N TYR A 60 1.75 11.51 -8.98
CA TYR A 60 0.74 12.35 -9.61
C TYR A 60 1.25 13.79 -9.83
N ILE A 61 1.91 14.37 -8.83
CA ILE A 61 2.48 15.72 -8.92
C ILE A 61 3.59 15.76 -9.98
N THR A 62 4.48 14.76 -9.98
CA THR A 62 5.59 14.66 -10.94
C THR A 62 5.06 14.53 -12.38
N GLY A 63 4.06 13.68 -12.60
CA GLY A 63 3.42 13.55 -13.91
C GLY A 63 2.71 14.82 -14.37
N LEU A 64 2.08 15.57 -13.45
CA LEU A 64 1.50 16.88 -13.77
C LEU A 64 2.56 17.92 -14.14
N THR A 65 3.70 17.95 -13.44
CA THR A 65 4.79 18.87 -13.78
C THR A 65 5.39 18.57 -15.15
N GLU A 66 5.60 17.30 -15.51
CA GLU A 66 6.10 16.92 -16.83
C GLU A 66 5.14 17.30 -17.96
N LEU A 67 3.82 17.26 -17.72
CA LEU A 67 2.81 17.69 -18.69
C LEU A 67 2.72 19.22 -18.85
N LEU A 68 3.08 19.98 -17.82
CA LEU A 68 3.11 21.45 -17.86
C LEU A 68 4.38 22.00 -18.52
N GLU A 69 5.45 21.21 -18.59
CA GLU A 69 6.72 21.57 -19.24
C GLU A 69 6.77 21.20 -20.74
N LEU A 70 5.71 20.60 -21.29
CA LEU A 70 5.52 20.30 -22.72
C LEU A 70 4.71 21.39 -23.45
#